data_AF-A0A9P4S7B1-F1
#
_entry.id   AF-A0A9P4S7B1-F1
#
_cell.length_a   1.000
_cell.length_b   1.000
_cell.length_c   1.000
_cell.angle_alpha   90.00
_cell.angle_beta   90.00
_cell.angle_gamma   90.00
#
_symmetry.space_group_name_H-M   'P 1'
#
loop_
_entity.id
_entity.type
_entity.pdbx_description
1 polymer ?
#
loop_
_entity_poly.entity_id
_entity_poly.type
_entity_poly.pdbx_seq_one_letter_code
_entity_poly.pdbx_strand_id
1 'polypeptide(L)'
;MLYTPLIVAAATFSSFTLGATLSRRHGHAAYHESLHVHSFEERATDTYKVYGGTGDILNGWPDLPLWWKTYEEMFTANKPLMKASCKNIWNLPNNSDAEITAIFQSITTAAKAAGMDRRFVLAVIMQESKGCVRAPTTNNGVRNPGLMQSHNGVGTCNDKNKVTNPCPTATILQMLMDGANGTKSGEGLRQCVARSGATDISRFYKAARLYNSGSIDPSKNLGKGIATHCYASDIANRLTGWVNAKSGCNENTIGNNNGVVVKPTTTSKPTPTPTPTSKSSTTSKPTTTTKPTSTSAKPTSTTSTAAPSPTAPGVVSNCKKFYTVASGNTCATIQSQFSVTLAQLRQWNTEILPDCTNLWLGYQYCVGV
;
A
#
# COMPACT_ATOMS: atom_id res chain seq x y z
N MET A 1 43.73 44.65 7.24
CA MET A 1 45.19 44.80 7.14
C MET A 1 45.76 44.17 8.42
N LEU A 2 46.63 43.16 8.48
CA LEU A 2 47.53 42.43 7.59
C LEU A 2 47.61 40.95 8.10
N TYR A 3 47.57 39.96 7.21
CA TYR A 3 48.66 38.99 6.87
C TYR A 3 49.25 38.08 8.00
N THR A 4 49.03 36.77 7.74
CA THR A 4 49.53 35.43 8.19
C THR A 4 51.07 35.24 8.38
N PRO A 5 51.66 34.05 8.72
CA PRO A 5 51.17 32.74 9.23
C PRO A 5 52.10 31.92 10.22
N LEU A 6 51.66 30.69 10.58
CA LEU A 6 52.36 29.39 10.80
C LEU A 6 53.52 29.23 11.83
N ILE A 7 53.41 28.25 12.77
CA ILE A 7 54.46 27.24 13.08
C ILE A 7 53.83 25.91 13.54
N VAL A 8 54.33 24.81 12.95
CA VAL A 8 54.12 23.39 13.24
C VAL A 8 55.09 22.92 14.32
N ALA A 9 54.69 22.01 15.22
CA ALA A 9 55.64 21.18 15.95
C ALA A 9 55.11 19.74 16.10
N ALA A 10 55.94 18.79 15.67
CA ALA A 10 55.71 17.35 15.72
C ALA A 10 56.75 16.67 16.61
N ALA A 11 56.31 15.58 17.25
CA ALA A 11 57.09 14.40 17.66
C ALA A 11 58.07 14.59 18.86
N THR A 12 58.41 13.63 19.73
CA THR A 12 58.28 12.15 19.77
C THR A 12 58.47 11.62 21.21
N PHE A 13 57.84 10.46 21.47
CA PHE A 13 58.06 9.33 22.40
C PHE A 13 59.28 9.22 23.34
N SER A 14 59.03 8.66 24.53
CA SER A 14 59.72 7.46 25.03
C SER A 14 58.99 6.77 26.20
N SER A 15 59.11 5.44 26.20
CA SER A 15 58.35 4.41 26.92
C SER A 15 58.80 4.15 28.36
N PHE A 16 57.93 3.57 29.21
CA PHE A 16 58.31 2.62 30.26
C PHE A 16 57.20 1.57 30.50
N THR A 17 57.58 0.30 30.39
CA THR A 17 56.94 -0.94 30.87
C THR A 17 57.31 -1.14 32.36
N LEU A 18 56.75 -2.00 33.23
CA LEU A 18 55.82 -3.15 33.21
C LEU A 18 55.37 -3.35 34.69
N GLY A 19 54.20 -3.96 34.95
CA GLY A 19 53.86 -4.49 36.28
C GLY A 19 52.40 -4.95 36.43
N ALA A 20 52.16 -6.25 36.30
CA ALA A 20 50.87 -6.91 36.59
C ALA A 20 50.65 -7.07 38.11
N THR A 21 49.43 -7.08 38.65
CA THR A 21 48.64 -8.32 38.81
C THR A 21 47.17 -8.08 39.23
N LEU A 22 46.31 -8.92 38.64
CA LEU A 22 45.13 -9.64 39.16
C LEU A 22 43.83 -8.92 39.62
N SER A 23 42.81 -9.17 38.79
CA SER A 23 41.50 -9.77 39.12
C SER A 23 40.41 -8.91 39.76
N ARG A 24 39.43 -8.49 38.93
CA ARG A 24 38.02 -8.54 39.32
C ARG A 24 37.07 -8.67 38.12
N ARG A 25 36.45 -9.85 38.07
CA ARG A 25 35.21 -10.30 37.39
C ARG A 25 34.58 -9.38 36.34
N HIS A 26 34.55 -9.89 35.10
CA HIS A 26 33.60 -9.49 34.08
C HIS A 26 32.18 -9.90 34.50
N GLY A 27 31.29 -8.91 34.65
CA GLY A 27 29.85 -9.09 34.61
C GLY A 27 29.31 -8.41 33.36
N HIS A 28 29.44 -9.04 32.19
CA HIS A 28 28.61 -8.68 31.05
C HIS A 28 27.22 -9.28 31.30
N ALA A 29 26.33 -8.47 31.85
CA ALA A 29 24.90 -8.70 31.66
C ALA A 29 24.62 -8.48 30.17
N ALA A 30 24.53 -9.57 29.42
CA ALA A 30 23.91 -9.57 28.11
C ALA A 30 22.45 -9.12 28.31
N TYR A 31 22.17 -7.86 27.99
CA TYR A 31 20.80 -7.46 27.71
C TYR A 31 20.41 -8.21 26.44
N HIS A 32 19.71 -9.32 26.67
CA HIS A 32 18.98 -10.07 25.66
C HIS A 32 17.78 -9.20 25.28
N GLU A 33 18.02 -8.14 24.51
CA GLU A 33 16.93 -7.45 23.85
C GLU A 33 16.40 -8.42 22.80
N SER A 34 15.30 -9.07 23.18
CA SER A 34 14.55 -9.98 22.36
C SER A 34 14.29 -9.30 21.03
N LEU A 35 15.09 -9.66 20.03
CA LEU A 35 14.74 -9.55 18.62
C LEU A 35 13.49 -10.41 18.45
N HIS A 36 12.35 -9.83 18.77
CA HIS A 36 11.11 -10.17 18.11
C HIS A 36 11.36 -9.82 16.64
N VAL A 37 11.90 -10.79 15.91
CA VAL A 37 11.51 -11.01 14.53
C VAL A 37 9.99 -10.96 14.56
N HIS A 38 9.44 -9.81 14.16
CA HIS A 38 8.05 -9.72 13.75
C HIS A 38 7.94 -10.64 12.54
N SER A 39 7.69 -11.91 12.82
CA SER A 39 7.18 -12.87 11.87
C SER A 39 6.00 -12.21 11.21
N PHE A 40 6.14 -11.80 9.94
CA PHE A 40 5.07 -11.24 9.13
C PHE A 40 4.06 -10.45 9.98
N GLU A 41 4.46 -9.23 10.38
CA GLU A 41 3.57 -8.22 10.97
C GLU A 41 2.16 -8.49 10.47
N GLU A 42 1.27 -8.78 11.42
CA GLU A 42 -0.12 -9.20 11.24
C GLU A 42 -0.60 -8.76 9.88
N ARG A 43 -0.96 -9.70 8.99
CA ARG A 43 -1.87 -9.34 7.90
C ARG A 43 -3.01 -8.64 8.61
N ALA A 44 -3.10 -7.31 8.47
CA ALA A 44 -4.27 -6.56 8.87
C ALA A 44 -5.43 -7.43 8.41
N THR A 45 -6.18 -7.98 9.38
CA THR A 45 -7.06 -9.10 9.07
C THR A 45 -8.01 -8.58 8.01
N ASP A 46 -7.91 -9.13 6.79
CA ASP A 46 -8.71 -8.69 5.66
C ASP A 46 -10.16 -8.98 6.03
N THR A 47 -10.80 -7.96 6.58
CA THR A 47 -12.07 -8.01 7.28
C THR A 47 -12.87 -6.78 6.90
N TYR A 48 -14.17 -6.86 7.14
CA TYR A 48 -15.09 -5.79 6.84
C TYR A 48 -15.92 -5.45 8.07
N LYS A 49 -16.01 -4.16 8.40
CA LYS A 49 -16.84 -3.60 9.47
C LYS A 49 -17.90 -2.69 8.86
N VAL A 50 -19.16 -2.83 9.24
CA VAL A 50 -20.22 -1.97 8.68
C VAL A 50 -20.25 -0.66 9.45
N TYR A 51 -19.82 0.43 8.80
CA TYR A 51 -19.93 1.78 9.31
C TYR A 51 -21.21 2.46 8.81
N GLY A 52 -22.18 2.69 9.70
CA GLY A 52 -23.38 3.50 9.46
C GLY A 52 -23.29 4.86 10.15
N GLY A 53 -24.28 5.72 9.94
CA GLY A 53 -24.35 7.05 10.56
C GLY A 53 -23.51 8.10 9.83
N THR A 54 -22.94 9.04 10.59
CA THR A 54 -22.50 10.36 10.08
C THR A 54 -21.05 10.46 9.64
N GLY A 55 -20.25 9.40 9.82
CA GLY A 55 -18.80 9.47 9.61
C GLY A 55 -18.00 9.91 10.83
N ASP A 56 -18.66 10.23 11.94
CA ASP A 56 -17.99 10.81 13.11
C ASP A 56 -17.21 9.74 13.89
N ILE A 57 -15.95 10.03 14.21
CA ILE A 57 -15.03 9.11 14.91
C ILE A 57 -15.55 8.73 16.30
N LEU A 58 -16.25 9.65 16.98
CA LEU A 58 -16.89 9.40 18.29
C LEU A 58 -17.97 8.32 18.22
N ASN A 59 -18.53 8.08 17.03
CA ASN A 59 -19.52 7.05 16.78
C ASN A 59 -18.90 5.74 16.26
N GLY A 60 -17.57 5.59 16.37
CA GLY A 60 -16.84 4.36 16.07
C GLY A 60 -16.30 4.25 14.64
N TRP A 61 -16.40 5.32 13.85
CA TRP A 61 -15.69 5.44 12.57
C TRP A 61 -14.18 5.54 12.80
N PRO A 62 -13.34 5.06 11.85
CA PRO A 62 -11.91 5.01 12.08
C PRO A 62 -11.28 6.41 12.07
N ASP A 63 -10.33 6.63 12.97
CA ASP A 63 -9.45 7.80 12.92
C ASP A 63 -8.17 7.49 12.12
N LEU A 64 -7.35 8.50 11.82
CA LEU A 64 -6.14 8.39 11.01
C LEU A 64 -5.17 7.29 11.45
N PRO A 65 -4.91 7.05 12.76
CA PRO A 65 -4.00 5.98 13.20
C PRO A 65 -4.50 4.57 12.89
N LEU A 66 -5.80 4.38 12.62
CA LEU A 66 -6.38 3.10 12.22
C LEU A 66 -6.28 2.86 10.71
N TRP A 67 -5.90 3.87 9.93
CA TRP A 67 -5.67 3.69 8.50
C TRP A 67 -4.38 2.89 8.26
N TRP A 68 -4.21 2.37 7.05
CA TRP A 68 -2.91 1.85 6.57
C TRP A 68 -1.78 2.80 6.97
N LYS A 69 -0.70 2.27 7.55
CA LYS A 69 0.41 3.07 8.05
C LYS A 69 1.02 3.92 6.94
N THR A 70 1.17 3.34 5.75
CA THR A 70 1.70 4.03 4.56
C THR A 70 0.83 3.83 3.32
N TYR A 71 0.96 4.75 2.37
CA TYR A 71 0.34 4.61 1.05
C TYR A 71 0.93 3.41 0.27
N GLU A 72 2.23 3.19 0.43
CA GLU A 72 3.01 2.13 -0.20
C GLU A 72 2.51 0.73 0.25
N GLU A 73 2.23 0.56 1.55
CA GLU A 73 1.62 -0.67 2.07
C GLU A 73 0.22 -0.90 1.49
N MET A 74 -0.64 0.13 1.52
CA MET A 74 -2.00 0.04 0.98
C MET A 74 -1.98 -0.31 -0.52
N PHE A 75 -1.10 0.33 -1.30
CA PHE A 75 -0.97 0.08 -2.72
C PHE A 75 -0.46 -1.33 -2.98
N THR A 76 0.56 -1.77 -2.24
CA THR A 76 1.12 -3.13 -2.36
C THR A 76 0.06 -4.20 -2.07
N ALA A 77 -0.75 -4.00 -1.02
CA ALA A 77 -1.84 -4.91 -0.67
C ALA A 77 -2.91 -5.01 -1.77
N ASN A 78 -3.22 -3.90 -2.45
CA ASN A 78 -4.23 -3.85 -3.51
C ASN A 78 -3.70 -4.20 -4.92
N LYS A 79 -2.37 -4.20 -5.12
CA LYS A 79 -1.73 -4.43 -6.43
C LYS A 79 -2.21 -5.72 -7.14
N PRO A 80 -2.39 -6.88 -6.48
CA PRO A 80 -2.90 -8.08 -7.14
C PRO A 80 -4.31 -7.88 -7.74
N LEU A 81 -5.20 -7.21 -7.01
CA LEU A 81 -6.55 -6.88 -7.50
C LEU A 81 -6.48 -5.92 -8.68
N MET A 82 -5.64 -4.88 -8.59
CA MET A 82 -5.46 -3.92 -9.68
C MET A 82 -4.91 -4.57 -10.95
N LYS A 83 -4.00 -5.55 -10.83
CA LYS A 83 -3.49 -6.28 -11.99
C LYS A 83 -4.57 -7.10 -12.69
N ALA A 84 -5.55 -7.63 -11.96
CA ALA A 84 -6.56 -8.54 -12.50
C ALA A 84 -7.94 -7.90 -12.76
N SER A 85 -8.15 -6.65 -12.34
CA SER A 85 -9.49 -6.04 -12.26
C SER A 85 -10.16 -5.86 -13.61
N CYS A 86 -9.42 -5.45 -14.65
CA CYS A 86 -10.01 -5.22 -15.97
C CYS A 86 -10.64 -6.49 -16.56
N LYS A 87 -9.94 -7.63 -16.47
CA LYS A 87 -10.45 -8.92 -16.95
C LYS A 87 -11.58 -9.42 -16.06
N ASN A 88 -11.40 -9.36 -14.74
CA ASN A 88 -12.33 -9.96 -13.80
C ASN A 88 -13.67 -9.23 -13.73
N ILE A 89 -13.69 -7.92 -14.00
CA ILE A 89 -14.91 -7.10 -13.88
C ILE A 89 -15.57 -6.86 -15.25
N TRP A 90 -14.77 -6.60 -16.29
CA TRP A 90 -15.28 -6.19 -17.60
C TRP A 90 -14.81 -7.05 -18.77
N ASN A 91 -14.10 -8.16 -18.51
CA ASN A 91 -13.52 -9.01 -19.54
C ASN A 91 -12.55 -8.27 -20.50
N LEU A 92 -11.86 -7.24 -20.00
CA LEU A 92 -10.92 -6.41 -20.77
C LEU A 92 -9.45 -6.84 -20.54
N PRO A 93 -8.50 -6.39 -21.38
CA PRO A 93 -7.07 -6.57 -21.12
C PRO A 93 -6.68 -6.02 -19.75
N ASN A 94 -5.98 -6.85 -18.98
CA ASN A 94 -5.47 -6.51 -17.66
C ASN A 94 -4.39 -5.42 -17.70
N ASN A 95 -4.23 -4.73 -16.58
CA ASN A 95 -3.19 -3.73 -16.42
C ASN A 95 -1.81 -4.40 -16.51
N SER A 96 -0.94 -3.83 -17.33
CA SER A 96 0.49 -4.16 -17.33
C SER A 96 1.18 -3.62 -16.07
N ASP A 97 2.38 -4.12 -15.76
CA ASP A 97 3.18 -3.60 -14.64
C ASP A 97 3.55 -2.12 -14.83
N ALA A 98 3.75 -1.67 -16.07
CA ALA A 98 3.98 -0.26 -16.39
C ALA A 98 2.76 0.61 -16.08
N GLU A 99 1.55 0.14 -16.36
CA GLU A 99 0.32 0.88 -16.04
C GLU A 99 0.03 0.91 -14.53
N ILE A 100 0.27 -0.20 -13.82
CA ILE A 100 0.18 -0.22 -12.35
C ILE A 100 1.14 0.81 -11.75
N THR A 101 2.35 0.88 -12.28
CA THR A 101 3.35 1.86 -11.87
C THR A 101 2.91 3.29 -12.17
N ALA A 102 2.37 3.53 -13.36
CA ALA A 102 1.81 4.82 -13.73
C ALA A 102 0.67 5.23 -12.77
N ILE A 103 -0.18 4.30 -12.33
CA ILE A 103 -1.21 4.59 -11.32
C ILE A 103 -0.54 5.01 -10.00
N PHE A 104 0.44 4.26 -9.50
CA PHE A 104 1.15 4.57 -8.25
C PHE A 104 1.71 6.00 -8.24
N GLN A 105 2.40 6.39 -9.32
CA GLN A 105 3.01 7.71 -9.45
C GLN A 105 1.99 8.82 -9.67
N SER A 106 0.98 8.54 -10.50
CA SER A 106 -0.06 9.51 -10.81
C SER A 106 -0.90 9.83 -9.58
N ILE A 107 -1.15 8.87 -8.68
CA ILE A 107 -1.80 9.13 -7.38
C ILE A 107 -0.98 10.15 -6.59
N THR A 108 0.34 9.98 -6.51
CA THR A 108 1.20 10.92 -5.78
C THR A 108 1.09 12.33 -6.34
N THR A 109 1.13 12.47 -7.67
CA THR A 109 1.01 13.77 -8.34
C THR A 109 -0.37 14.40 -8.13
N ALA A 110 -1.43 13.66 -8.41
CA ALA A 110 -2.80 14.15 -8.31
C ALA A 110 -3.21 14.47 -6.87
N ALA A 111 -2.81 13.64 -5.91
CA ALA A 111 -3.06 13.86 -4.49
C ALA A 111 -2.36 15.13 -3.97
N LYS A 112 -1.07 15.32 -4.33
CA LYS A 112 -0.34 16.56 -4.01
C LYS A 112 -1.03 17.78 -4.62
N ALA A 113 -1.38 17.69 -5.90
CA ALA A 113 -2.08 18.76 -6.61
C ALA A 113 -3.44 19.07 -5.99
N ALA A 114 -4.10 18.10 -5.36
CA ALA A 114 -5.40 18.23 -4.70
C ALA A 114 -5.32 18.57 -3.19
N GLY A 115 -4.14 18.49 -2.59
CA GLY A 115 -3.99 18.58 -1.13
C GLY A 115 -4.61 17.40 -0.38
N MET A 116 -4.64 16.21 -0.99
CA MET A 116 -5.31 15.02 -0.49
C MET A 116 -4.32 13.95 0.01
N ASP A 117 -4.75 13.10 0.93
CA ASP A 117 -4.00 11.91 1.32
C ASP A 117 -4.01 10.86 0.20
N ARG A 118 -2.84 10.33 -0.16
CA ARG A 118 -2.68 9.31 -1.23
C ARG A 118 -3.50 8.04 -0.96
N ARG A 119 -3.66 7.65 0.32
CA ARG A 119 -4.48 6.49 0.73
C ARG A 119 -5.95 6.72 0.40
N PHE A 120 -6.45 7.94 0.61
CA PHE A 120 -7.83 8.29 0.27
C PHE A 120 -8.08 8.26 -1.24
N VAL A 121 -7.15 8.82 -2.03
CA VAL A 121 -7.25 8.74 -3.50
C VAL A 121 -7.26 7.28 -3.98
N LEU A 122 -6.38 6.43 -3.42
CA LEU A 122 -6.36 5.00 -3.73
C LEU A 122 -7.65 4.29 -3.30
N ALA A 123 -8.20 4.59 -2.12
CA ALA A 123 -9.46 4.03 -1.65
C ALA A 123 -10.60 4.29 -2.66
N VAL A 124 -10.67 5.52 -3.19
CA VAL A 124 -11.65 5.92 -4.21
C VAL A 124 -11.40 5.18 -5.53
N ILE A 125 -10.16 5.14 -6.03
CA ILE A 125 -9.84 4.35 -7.25
C ILE A 125 -10.26 2.89 -7.09
N MET A 126 -9.98 2.30 -5.93
CA MET A 126 -10.37 0.92 -5.64
C MET A 126 -11.88 0.79 -5.54
N GLN A 127 -12.61 1.79 -5.07
CA GLN A 127 -14.07 1.76 -5.05
C GLN A 127 -14.66 1.84 -6.47
N GLU A 128 -14.20 2.80 -7.26
CA GLU A 128 -14.72 3.13 -8.60
C GLU A 128 -14.38 2.07 -9.64
N SER A 129 -13.11 1.66 -9.73
CA SER A 129 -12.62 0.85 -10.85
C SER A 129 -11.86 -0.40 -10.44
N LYS A 130 -11.61 -0.58 -9.13
CA LYS A 130 -10.65 -1.58 -8.62
C LYS A 130 -9.27 -1.42 -9.28
N GLY A 131 -8.93 -0.19 -9.71
CA GLY A 131 -7.69 0.15 -10.38
C GLY A 131 -7.62 -0.18 -11.88
N CYS A 132 -8.70 -0.59 -12.54
CA CYS A 132 -8.66 -0.85 -13.98
C CYS A 132 -8.55 0.47 -14.78
N VAL A 133 -7.44 0.68 -15.51
CA VAL A 133 -7.26 1.90 -16.34
C VAL A 133 -8.22 1.94 -17.54
N ARG A 134 -8.86 0.81 -17.84
CA ARG A 134 -9.85 0.63 -18.92
C ARG A 134 -11.26 0.48 -18.38
N ALA A 135 -11.53 0.90 -17.13
CA ALA A 135 -12.89 0.94 -16.62
C ALA A 135 -13.80 1.66 -17.63
N PRO A 136 -14.92 1.06 -18.06
CA PRO A 136 -15.79 1.66 -19.07
C PRO A 136 -16.24 3.05 -18.63
N THR A 137 -16.22 3.99 -19.58
CA THR A 137 -16.84 5.29 -19.37
C THR A 137 -18.36 5.12 -19.34
N THR A 138 -18.99 5.50 -18.23
CA THR A 138 -20.46 5.52 -18.14
C THR A 138 -21.01 6.86 -18.63
N ASN A 139 -22.20 6.86 -19.25
CA ASN A 139 -22.85 8.07 -19.73
C ASN A 139 -24.38 7.97 -19.72
N ASN A 140 -24.98 8.24 -18.56
CA ASN A 140 -26.43 8.27 -18.37
C ASN A 140 -26.92 9.72 -18.14
N GLY A 141 -26.47 10.65 -19.00
CA GLY A 141 -26.72 12.10 -18.87
C GLY A 141 -25.53 12.87 -18.27
N VAL A 142 -24.62 12.18 -17.58
CA VAL A 142 -23.31 12.68 -17.15
C VAL A 142 -22.26 11.65 -17.56
N ARG A 143 -21.16 12.12 -18.17
CA ARG A 143 -20.08 11.24 -18.61
C ARG A 143 -19.07 11.05 -17.48
N ASN A 144 -18.88 9.82 -17.01
CA ASN A 144 -17.97 9.49 -15.89
C ASN A 144 -16.88 8.52 -16.36
N PRO A 145 -15.74 9.02 -16.87
CA PRO A 145 -14.66 8.16 -17.36
C PRO A 145 -13.60 7.78 -16.32
N GLY A 146 -12.80 6.78 -16.71
CA GLY A 146 -11.47 6.56 -16.15
C GLY A 146 -11.45 5.90 -14.78
N LEU A 147 -10.26 5.86 -14.17
CA LEU A 147 -9.96 5.17 -12.91
C LEU A 147 -10.84 5.60 -11.73
N MET A 148 -11.24 6.88 -11.71
CA MET A 148 -12.04 7.46 -10.64
C MET A 148 -13.47 7.81 -11.09
N GLN A 149 -13.90 7.37 -12.28
CA GLN A 149 -15.24 7.65 -12.84
C GLN A 149 -15.63 9.13 -12.67
N SER A 150 -14.73 10.03 -13.09
CA SER A 150 -14.79 11.43 -12.70
C SER A 150 -15.86 12.21 -13.47
N HIS A 151 -16.64 13.05 -12.79
CA HIS A 151 -17.74 13.79 -13.40
C HIS A 151 -17.26 14.67 -14.58
N ASN A 152 -17.68 14.31 -15.79
CA ASN A 152 -17.28 14.95 -17.06
C ASN A 152 -15.75 15.07 -17.23
N GLY A 153 -15.00 14.07 -16.75
CA GLY A 153 -13.55 13.97 -16.94
C GLY A 153 -13.17 13.87 -18.42
N VAL A 154 -11.91 14.15 -18.74
CA VAL A 154 -11.36 14.00 -20.10
C VAL A 154 -10.43 12.79 -20.20
N GLY A 155 -9.83 12.34 -19.09
CA GLY A 155 -8.98 11.16 -19.05
C GLY A 155 -9.78 9.87 -19.20
N THR A 156 -9.50 9.08 -20.25
CA THR A 156 -10.08 7.74 -20.43
C THR A 156 -9.24 6.88 -21.36
N CYS A 157 -9.21 5.58 -21.11
CA CYS A 157 -8.69 4.57 -22.04
C CYS A 157 -9.79 3.59 -22.48
N ASN A 158 -11.06 3.87 -22.15
CA ASN A 158 -12.20 3.09 -22.60
C ASN A 158 -13.43 3.98 -22.72
N ASP A 159 -13.73 4.43 -23.93
CA ASP A 159 -14.89 5.28 -24.20
C ASP A 159 -15.54 4.92 -25.53
N LYS A 160 -16.88 4.96 -25.58
CA LYS A 160 -17.68 4.61 -26.76
C LYS A 160 -17.23 3.30 -27.42
N ASN A 161 -16.99 2.27 -26.61
CA ASN A 161 -16.48 0.95 -27.01
C ASN A 161 -15.11 0.95 -27.70
N LYS A 162 -14.31 2.01 -27.54
CA LYS A 162 -12.91 2.07 -27.98
C LYS A 162 -11.98 1.94 -26.79
N VAL A 163 -11.27 0.83 -26.75
CA VAL A 163 -10.30 0.51 -25.71
C VAL A 163 -8.89 0.86 -26.20
N THR A 164 -8.15 1.63 -25.40
CA THR A 164 -6.73 1.92 -25.60
C THR A 164 -5.90 0.94 -24.76
N ASN A 165 -4.97 0.25 -25.40
CA ASN A 165 -4.09 -0.74 -24.75
C ASN A 165 -2.71 -0.75 -25.43
N PRO A 166 -1.60 -0.44 -24.72
CA PRO A 166 -1.54 0.03 -23.34
C PRO A 166 -2.17 1.42 -23.17
N CYS A 167 -2.69 1.71 -21.98
CA CYS A 167 -3.16 3.03 -21.59
C CYS A 167 -1.96 3.95 -21.32
N PRO A 168 -1.83 5.09 -22.01
CA PRO A 168 -0.69 5.99 -21.82
C PRO A 168 -0.60 6.55 -20.40
N THR A 169 0.62 6.69 -19.87
CA THR A 169 0.88 7.27 -18.54
C THR A 169 0.25 8.67 -18.38
N ALA A 170 0.32 9.52 -19.41
CA ALA A 170 -0.30 10.84 -19.38
C ALA A 170 -1.83 10.76 -19.27
N THR A 171 -2.46 9.78 -19.91
CA THR A 171 -3.90 9.55 -19.80
C THR A 171 -4.28 9.04 -18.41
N ILE A 172 -3.48 8.13 -17.83
CA ILE A 172 -3.66 7.66 -16.43
C ILE A 172 -3.55 8.83 -15.46
N LEU A 173 -2.55 9.70 -15.63
CA LEU A 173 -2.41 10.91 -14.82
C LEU A 173 -3.63 11.81 -14.95
N GLN A 174 -4.11 12.03 -16.18
CA GLN A 174 -5.30 12.85 -16.40
C GLN A 174 -6.54 12.30 -15.71
N MET A 175 -6.77 10.98 -15.74
CA MET A 175 -7.89 10.36 -14.99
C MET A 175 -7.86 10.69 -13.50
N LEU A 176 -6.66 10.71 -12.91
CA LEU A 176 -6.50 10.99 -11.48
C LEU A 176 -6.53 12.48 -11.17
N MET A 177 -6.03 13.34 -12.09
CA MET A 177 -6.18 14.78 -11.98
C MET A 177 -7.67 15.16 -11.99
N ASP A 178 -8.44 14.62 -12.94
CA ASP A 178 -9.89 14.85 -13.05
C ASP A 178 -10.62 14.43 -11.76
N GLY A 179 -10.32 13.26 -11.20
CA GLY A 179 -11.00 12.76 -10.00
C GLY A 179 -10.57 13.44 -8.70
N ALA A 180 -9.29 13.74 -8.53
CA ALA A 180 -8.78 14.34 -7.30
C ALA A 180 -9.00 15.87 -7.26
N ASN A 181 -8.80 16.55 -8.39
CA ASN A 181 -8.82 18.01 -8.48
C ASN A 181 -10.12 18.55 -9.06
N GLY A 182 -10.96 17.69 -9.64
CA GLY A 182 -12.18 18.07 -10.33
C GLY A 182 -11.94 18.43 -11.78
N THR A 183 -13.05 18.69 -12.46
CA THR A 183 -13.11 19.03 -13.88
C THR A 183 -13.73 20.41 -14.03
N LYS A 184 -13.91 20.88 -15.28
CA LYS A 184 -14.63 22.13 -15.54
C LYS A 184 -16.10 22.07 -15.12
N SER A 185 -16.69 20.88 -15.05
CA SER A 185 -18.13 20.70 -14.86
C SER A 185 -18.47 19.87 -13.63
N GLY A 186 -17.48 19.40 -12.88
CA GLY A 186 -17.68 18.45 -11.80
C GLY A 186 -16.64 18.58 -10.71
N GLU A 187 -17.08 18.36 -9.47
CA GLU A 187 -16.20 18.34 -8.32
C GLU A 187 -15.30 17.10 -8.31
N GLY A 188 -14.06 17.29 -7.86
CA GLY A 188 -13.19 16.19 -7.44
C GLY A 188 -13.17 16.05 -5.93
N LEU A 189 -12.29 15.18 -5.44
CA LEU A 189 -12.11 14.94 -4.00
C LEU A 189 -11.78 16.22 -3.21
N ARG A 190 -10.96 17.12 -3.77
CA ARG A 190 -10.62 18.41 -3.16
C ARG A 190 -11.88 19.20 -2.77
N GLN A 191 -12.80 19.36 -3.73
CA GLN A 191 -14.03 20.12 -3.53
C GLN A 191 -14.98 19.38 -2.59
N CYS A 192 -15.09 18.06 -2.72
CA CYS A 192 -15.91 17.24 -1.83
C CYS A 192 -15.45 17.35 -0.36
N VAL A 193 -14.13 17.34 -0.11
CA VAL A 193 -13.57 17.55 1.24
C VAL A 193 -13.89 18.95 1.75
N ALA A 194 -13.71 19.99 0.94
CA ALA A 194 -14.04 21.36 1.34
C ALA A 194 -15.54 21.51 1.68
N ARG A 195 -16.42 20.95 0.84
CA ARG A 195 -17.87 21.01 0.99
C ARG A 195 -18.41 20.14 2.14
N SER A 196 -17.63 19.17 2.61
CA SER A 196 -17.98 18.39 3.80
C SER A 196 -18.15 19.26 5.06
N GLY A 197 -17.47 20.41 5.12
CA GLY A 197 -17.47 21.32 6.27
C GLY A 197 -16.78 20.79 7.52
N ALA A 198 -16.25 19.55 7.49
CA ALA A 198 -15.58 18.94 8.62
C ALA A 198 -14.06 19.25 8.61
N THR A 199 -13.50 19.51 9.78
CA THR A 199 -12.07 19.79 9.97
C THR A 199 -11.28 18.58 10.44
N ASP A 200 -11.97 17.59 11.04
CA ASP A 200 -11.40 16.33 11.50
C ASP A 200 -11.37 15.25 10.39
N ILE A 201 -10.98 14.01 10.74
CA ILE A 201 -10.89 12.88 9.80
C ILE A 201 -12.24 12.51 9.17
N SER A 202 -13.38 12.83 9.81
CA SER A 202 -14.70 12.55 9.24
C SER A 202 -14.93 13.26 7.89
N ARG A 203 -14.16 14.32 7.58
CA ARG A 203 -14.18 15.01 6.29
C ARG A 203 -13.94 14.09 5.12
N PHE A 204 -13.14 13.04 5.28
CA PHE A 204 -12.87 12.08 4.20
C PHE A 204 -14.07 11.15 3.95
N TYR A 205 -14.77 10.72 4.99
CA TYR A 205 -15.97 9.88 4.87
C TYR A 205 -17.15 10.66 4.31
N LYS A 206 -17.33 11.90 4.79
CA LYS A 206 -18.32 12.85 4.26
C LYS A 206 -18.01 13.21 2.80
N ALA A 207 -16.74 13.45 2.46
CA ALA A 207 -16.31 13.68 1.09
C ALA A 207 -16.53 12.46 0.20
N ALA A 208 -16.28 11.24 0.68
CA ALA A 208 -16.57 10.02 -0.08
C ALA A 208 -18.07 9.93 -0.43
N ARG A 209 -18.95 10.27 0.51
CA ARG A 209 -20.38 10.35 0.23
C ARG A 209 -20.69 11.43 -0.81
N LEU A 210 -20.13 12.63 -0.66
CA LEU A 210 -20.31 13.72 -1.63
C LEU A 210 -19.78 13.38 -3.03
N TYR A 211 -18.67 12.65 -3.12
CA TYR A 211 -18.10 12.19 -4.40
C TYR A 211 -19.03 11.19 -5.08
N ASN A 212 -19.62 10.27 -4.32
CA ASN A 212 -20.53 9.24 -4.83
C ASN A 212 -21.89 9.79 -5.27
N SER A 213 -22.53 10.62 -4.46
CA SER A 213 -23.94 11.02 -4.64
C SER A 213 -24.15 12.52 -4.88
N GLY A 214 -23.09 13.32 -4.87
CA GLY A 214 -23.16 14.78 -4.97
C GLY A 214 -23.77 15.48 -3.75
N SER A 215 -24.26 14.72 -2.76
CA SER A 215 -25.06 15.22 -1.65
C SER A 215 -24.98 14.31 -0.42
N ILE A 216 -25.17 14.88 0.77
CA ILE A 216 -25.37 14.15 2.01
C ILE A 216 -26.83 14.34 2.43
N ASP A 217 -27.50 13.26 2.80
CA ASP A 217 -28.89 13.28 3.29
C ASP A 217 -29.08 14.30 4.45
N PRO A 218 -30.25 14.94 4.60
CA PRO A 218 -30.49 15.88 5.69
C PRO A 218 -30.22 15.32 7.10
N SER A 219 -30.45 14.01 7.31
CA SER A 219 -30.12 13.32 8.57
C SER A 219 -28.61 13.16 8.83
N LYS A 220 -27.78 13.51 7.85
CA LYS A 220 -26.32 13.31 7.82
C LYS A 220 -25.86 11.86 7.79
N ASN A 221 -26.78 10.89 7.72
CA ASN A 221 -26.43 9.49 7.56
C ASN A 221 -25.80 9.26 6.17
N LEU A 222 -24.53 8.85 6.15
CA LEU A 222 -23.75 8.62 4.94
C LEU A 222 -24.20 7.37 4.16
N GLY A 223 -25.01 6.52 4.77
CA GLY A 223 -25.67 5.38 4.12
C GLY A 223 -27.02 5.71 3.49
N LYS A 224 -27.48 6.97 3.52
CA LYS A 224 -28.82 7.38 3.06
C LYS A 224 -28.75 8.37 1.90
N GLY A 225 -29.79 8.39 1.06
CA GLY A 225 -29.92 9.26 -0.11
C GLY A 225 -29.93 8.46 -1.40
N ILE A 226 -29.31 8.99 -2.45
CA ILE A 226 -29.23 8.36 -3.78
C ILE A 226 -27.89 7.64 -4.00
N ALA A 227 -27.71 7.00 -5.15
CA ALA A 227 -26.49 6.29 -5.55
C ALA A 227 -26.13 5.12 -4.59
N THR A 228 -24.84 4.77 -4.50
CA THR A 228 -24.37 3.61 -3.72
C THR A 228 -24.37 3.95 -2.24
N HIS A 229 -25.24 3.31 -1.47
CA HIS A 229 -25.41 3.56 -0.05
C HIS A 229 -24.21 3.07 0.78
N CYS A 230 -23.61 1.93 0.42
CA CYS A 230 -22.45 1.40 1.15
C CYS A 230 -21.14 2.17 0.93
N TYR A 231 -21.11 3.17 0.04
CA TYR A 231 -19.88 3.79 -0.46
C TYR A 231 -18.96 4.32 0.64
N ALA A 232 -19.47 5.14 1.57
CA ALA A 232 -18.64 5.69 2.64
C ALA A 232 -18.13 4.59 3.59
N SER A 233 -18.94 3.56 3.83
CA SER A 233 -18.58 2.37 4.61
C SER A 233 -17.45 1.59 3.96
N ASP A 234 -17.56 1.33 2.66
CA ASP A 234 -16.55 0.66 1.86
C ASP A 234 -15.22 1.44 1.87
N ILE A 235 -15.28 2.77 1.70
CA ILE A 235 -14.09 3.63 1.74
C ILE A 235 -13.40 3.57 3.10
N ALA A 236 -14.16 3.62 4.22
CA ALA A 236 -13.59 3.46 5.54
C ALA A 236 -12.86 2.11 5.69
N ASN A 237 -13.46 1.01 5.22
CA ASN A 237 -12.82 -0.30 5.26
C ASN A 237 -11.57 -0.38 4.39
N ARG A 238 -11.60 0.17 3.18
CA ARG A 238 -10.42 0.21 2.29
C ARG A 238 -9.26 0.94 2.95
N LEU A 239 -9.54 2.00 3.69
CA LEU A 239 -8.54 2.76 4.42
C LEU A 239 -7.96 2.00 5.62
N THR A 240 -8.65 1.00 6.16
CA THR A 240 -8.28 0.30 7.40
C THR A 240 -7.92 -1.18 7.19
N GLY A 241 -7.56 -1.60 5.98
CA GLY A 241 -7.05 -2.96 5.74
C GLY A 241 -7.89 -3.85 4.81
N TRP A 242 -9.08 -3.44 4.39
CA TRP A 242 -9.94 -4.28 3.55
C TRP A 242 -9.46 -4.36 2.10
N VAL A 243 -9.25 -5.58 1.61
CA VAL A 243 -8.76 -5.86 0.25
C VAL A 243 -9.70 -6.84 -0.46
N ASN A 244 -9.86 -8.07 0.05
CA ASN A 244 -10.56 -9.17 -0.62
C ASN A 244 -11.75 -9.71 0.16
N ALA A 245 -11.88 -9.40 1.45
CA ALA A 245 -12.98 -9.91 2.25
C ALA A 245 -14.32 -9.58 1.59
N LYS A 246 -15.33 -10.42 1.80
CA LYS A 246 -16.68 -10.08 1.32
C LYS A 246 -17.16 -8.85 2.09
N SER A 247 -17.69 -7.84 1.39
CA SER A 247 -18.35 -6.72 2.06
C SER A 247 -19.52 -7.23 2.91
N GLY A 248 -19.56 -6.77 4.16
CA GLY A 248 -20.67 -7.02 5.09
C GLY A 248 -21.80 -6.01 4.95
N CYS A 249 -21.63 -4.97 4.12
CA CYS A 249 -22.62 -3.92 3.96
C CYS A 249 -23.78 -4.36 3.06
N ASN A 250 -24.98 -3.90 3.40
CA ASN A 250 -26.19 -4.13 2.62
C ASN A 250 -26.77 -2.77 2.20
N GLU A 251 -26.82 -2.54 0.89
CA GLU A 251 -27.30 -1.31 0.27
C GLU A 251 -28.71 -0.92 0.73
N ASN A 252 -29.56 -1.91 1.01
CA ASN A 252 -30.97 -1.68 1.37
C ASN A 252 -31.16 -1.29 2.84
N THR A 253 -30.19 -1.55 3.71
CA THR A 253 -30.36 -1.41 5.17
C THR A 253 -29.39 -0.44 5.82
N ILE A 254 -28.26 -0.13 5.18
CA ILE A 254 -27.24 0.74 5.77
C ILE A 254 -27.74 2.15 6.09
N GLY A 255 -28.69 2.68 5.32
CA GLY A 255 -29.31 4.00 5.56
C GLY A 255 -30.16 4.08 6.83
N ASN A 256 -30.50 2.95 7.44
CA ASN A 256 -31.20 2.88 8.73
C ASN A 256 -30.24 2.64 9.91
N ASN A 257 -28.96 2.40 9.62
CA ASN A 257 -27.96 2.16 10.65
C ASN A 257 -27.33 3.49 11.08
N ASN A 258 -27.47 3.84 12.36
CA ASN A 258 -26.90 5.06 12.94
C ASN A 258 -25.57 4.85 13.67
N GLY A 259 -25.02 3.62 13.65
CA GLY A 259 -23.79 3.29 14.34
C GLY A 259 -22.93 2.27 13.60
N VAL A 260 -21.88 1.80 14.26
CA VAL A 260 -20.96 0.83 13.67
C VAL A 260 -21.31 -0.56 14.13
N VAL A 261 -21.59 -1.45 13.17
CA VAL A 261 -21.92 -2.85 13.40
C VAL A 261 -20.73 -3.70 12.99
N VAL A 262 -20.10 -4.36 13.97
CA VAL A 262 -19.13 -5.41 13.71
C VAL A 262 -19.92 -6.68 13.42
N LYS A 263 -20.02 -7.08 12.14
CA LYS A 263 -20.49 -8.42 11.80
C LYS A 263 -19.25 -9.30 11.61
N PRO A 264 -19.02 -10.32 12.45
CA PRO A 264 -17.96 -11.28 12.21
C PRO A 264 -18.18 -11.91 10.83
N THR A 265 -17.22 -11.75 9.92
CA THR A 265 -17.25 -12.48 8.65
C THR A 265 -16.84 -13.91 8.96
N THR A 266 -17.82 -14.76 9.28
CA THR A 266 -17.60 -16.20 9.34
C THR A 266 -17.39 -16.69 7.91
N THR A 267 -16.15 -16.92 7.53
CA THR A 267 -15.83 -17.84 6.43
C THR A 267 -16.36 -19.21 6.83
N SER A 268 -17.56 -19.55 6.34
CA SER A 268 -18.08 -20.91 6.37
C SER A 268 -17.20 -21.77 5.47
N LYS A 269 -16.19 -22.39 6.08
CA LYS A 269 -15.59 -23.62 5.56
C LYS A 269 -16.73 -24.64 5.37
N PRO A 270 -16.85 -25.32 4.22
CA PRO A 270 -17.88 -26.35 4.08
C PRO A 270 -17.60 -27.48 5.06
N THR A 271 -18.55 -27.68 5.97
CA THR A 271 -18.65 -28.86 6.84
C THR A 271 -18.90 -30.09 5.95
N PRO A 272 -18.13 -31.18 6.10
CA PRO A 272 -18.46 -32.43 5.42
C PRO A 272 -19.75 -33.02 6.02
N THR A 273 -20.73 -33.26 5.14
CA THR A 273 -21.96 -34.00 5.45
C THR A 273 -21.64 -35.42 5.94
N PRO A 274 -22.32 -35.92 6.98
CA PRO A 274 -22.05 -37.23 7.57
C PRO A 274 -22.55 -38.35 6.64
N THR A 275 -21.70 -39.36 6.40
CA THR A 275 -22.08 -40.64 5.77
C THR A 275 -21.92 -41.75 6.83
N PRO A 276 -22.82 -42.74 6.91
CA PRO A 276 -23.05 -43.52 8.11
C PRO A 276 -22.04 -44.63 8.35
N THR A 277 -21.98 -44.99 9.62
CA THR A 277 -21.16 -45.95 10.34
C THR A 277 -21.18 -47.37 9.76
N SER A 278 -20.01 -47.99 9.66
CA SER A 278 -19.85 -49.46 9.71
C SER A 278 -18.58 -49.83 10.49
N LYS A 279 -18.66 -50.98 11.14
CA LYS A 279 -17.97 -51.42 12.36
C LYS A 279 -16.51 -51.85 12.19
N SER A 280 -15.77 -51.64 13.29
CA SER A 280 -14.78 -52.54 13.93
C SER A 280 -13.61 -53.08 13.09
N SER A 281 -12.38 -52.75 13.47
CA SER A 281 -11.55 -53.62 14.33
C SER A 281 -10.13 -53.06 14.51
N THR A 282 -9.62 -53.32 15.70
CA THR A 282 -8.30 -53.00 16.28
C THR A 282 -7.14 -53.74 15.61
N THR A 283 -6.00 -53.07 15.39
CA THR A 283 -4.68 -53.66 15.70
C THR A 283 -3.59 -52.58 15.85
N SER A 284 -2.92 -52.60 17.00
CA SER A 284 -1.77 -51.79 17.37
C SER A 284 -0.45 -52.37 16.86
N LYS A 285 0.48 -51.53 16.38
CA LYS A 285 1.91 -51.87 16.26
C LYS A 285 2.79 -50.65 16.59
N PRO A 286 3.90 -50.80 17.33
CA PRO A 286 4.61 -49.68 17.96
C PRO A 286 5.69 -49.09 17.06
N THR A 287 5.94 -47.78 17.18
CA THR A 287 7.06 -47.09 16.51
C THR A 287 8.02 -46.55 17.55
N THR A 288 9.29 -46.89 17.35
CA THR A 288 10.44 -46.72 18.23
C THR A 288 10.99 -45.30 18.24
N THR A 289 11.33 -44.85 19.45
CA THR A 289 12.02 -43.60 19.78
C THR A 289 13.49 -43.64 19.34
N THR A 290 13.99 -42.57 18.71
CA THR A 290 15.44 -42.28 18.66
C THR A 290 15.75 -40.81 18.96
N LYS A 291 16.77 -40.64 19.79
CA LYS A 291 17.32 -39.43 20.42
C LYS A 291 18.24 -38.67 19.44
N PRO A 292 18.40 -37.33 19.55
CA PRO A 292 19.23 -36.56 18.62
C PRO A 292 20.72 -36.65 18.97
N THR A 293 21.56 -36.83 17.96
CA THR A 293 23.03 -36.78 18.06
C THR A 293 23.54 -35.55 17.30
N SER A 294 24.27 -34.69 18.01
CA SER A 294 24.95 -33.49 17.50
C SER A 294 26.18 -33.86 16.65
N THR A 295 26.27 -33.33 15.44
CA THR A 295 27.55 -33.23 14.71
C THR A 295 27.68 -31.83 14.11
N SER A 296 28.79 -31.18 14.46
CA SER A 296 29.24 -29.88 13.97
C SER A 296 29.71 -30.01 12.52
N ALA A 297 29.15 -29.22 11.60
CA ALA A 297 29.59 -29.12 10.22
C ALA A 297 29.91 -27.66 9.84
N LYS A 298 31.10 -27.49 9.27
CA LYS A 298 31.73 -26.30 8.69
C LYS A 298 30.82 -25.61 7.64
N PRO A 299 30.88 -24.26 7.45
CA PRO A 299 29.93 -23.55 6.59
C PRO A 299 30.16 -23.89 5.12
N THR A 300 29.20 -24.60 4.54
CA THR A 300 29.10 -24.86 3.10
C THR A 300 28.08 -23.89 2.53
N SER A 301 28.46 -23.13 1.49
CA SER A 301 27.57 -22.20 0.79
C SER A 301 26.40 -22.95 0.16
N THR A 302 25.23 -22.89 0.77
CA THR A 302 23.99 -23.40 0.21
C THR A 302 23.22 -22.25 -0.43
N THR A 303 23.30 -22.22 -1.76
CA THR A 303 22.47 -21.39 -2.63
C THR A 303 21.02 -21.83 -2.47
N SER A 304 20.30 -21.17 -1.56
CA SER A 304 18.84 -21.24 -1.45
C SER A 304 18.25 -20.32 -2.51
N THR A 305 17.69 -20.89 -3.56
CA THR A 305 17.08 -20.17 -4.69
C THR A 305 15.75 -19.56 -4.25
N ALA A 306 15.81 -18.45 -3.50
CA ALA A 306 14.69 -17.53 -3.39
C ALA A 306 14.37 -17.00 -4.80
N ALA A 307 13.08 -16.88 -5.14
CA ALA A 307 12.65 -16.26 -6.38
C ALA A 307 13.31 -14.87 -6.51
N PRO A 308 13.80 -14.48 -7.71
CA PRO A 308 14.48 -13.20 -7.89
C PRO A 308 13.55 -12.06 -7.50
N SER A 309 14.04 -11.14 -6.66
CA SER A 309 13.31 -9.92 -6.29
C SER A 309 12.87 -9.17 -7.56
N PRO A 310 11.62 -8.66 -7.62
CA PRO A 310 11.14 -7.96 -8.81
C PRO A 310 11.96 -6.68 -9.05
N THR A 311 12.23 -6.37 -10.32
CA THR A 311 12.90 -5.12 -10.70
C THR A 311 11.96 -3.93 -10.51
N ALA A 312 12.49 -2.85 -9.93
CA ALA A 312 11.77 -1.60 -9.81
C ALA A 312 11.42 -1.06 -11.19
N PRO A 313 10.21 -0.51 -11.38
CA PRO A 313 9.86 0.16 -12.61
C PRO A 313 10.80 1.33 -12.94
N GLY A 314 10.98 1.63 -14.23
CA GLY A 314 11.90 2.67 -14.69
C GLY A 314 13.39 2.31 -14.64
N VAL A 315 13.74 1.08 -14.27
CA VAL A 315 15.12 0.62 -14.40
C VAL A 315 15.50 0.51 -15.87
N VAL A 316 16.59 1.18 -16.26
CA VAL A 316 17.10 1.17 -17.63
C VAL A 316 17.52 -0.24 -18.08
N SER A 317 17.29 -0.54 -19.36
CA SER A 317 17.54 -1.87 -19.93
C SER A 317 19.02 -2.27 -19.97
N ASN A 318 19.94 -1.30 -19.95
CA ASN A 318 21.38 -1.54 -19.92
C ASN A 318 21.95 -1.73 -18.51
N CYS A 319 21.12 -1.79 -17.46
CA CYS A 319 21.58 -2.00 -16.10
C CYS A 319 22.40 -3.30 -15.96
N LYS A 320 23.55 -3.21 -15.30
CA LYS A 320 24.47 -4.34 -15.05
C LYS A 320 24.53 -4.74 -13.59
N LYS A 321 24.20 -3.83 -12.67
CA LYS A 321 24.23 -4.06 -11.22
C LYS A 321 22.91 -3.67 -10.59
N PHE A 322 22.30 -4.62 -9.88
CA PHE A 322 21.04 -4.44 -9.18
C PHE A 322 21.26 -4.48 -7.67
N TYR A 323 20.47 -3.69 -6.94
CA TYR A 323 20.40 -3.71 -5.50
C TYR A 323 18.95 -3.83 -5.04
N THR A 324 18.65 -4.84 -4.23
CA THR A 324 17.34 -4.97 -3.60
C THR A 324 17.25 -4.04 -2.40
N VAL A 325 16.31 -3.10 -2.44
CA VAL A 325 16.04 -2.18 -1.34
C VAL A 325 15.52 -2.98 -0.13
N ALA A 326 16.18 -2.83 1.00
CA ALA A 326 15.80 -3.36 2.30
C ALA A 326 15.25 -2.25 3.22
N SER A 327 14.69 -2.66 4.36
CA SER A 327 14.13 -1.72 5.34
C SER A 327 15.23 -0.78 5.85
N GLY A 328 14.92 0.51 5.96
CA GLY A 328 15.88 1.54 6.36
C GLY A 328 16.78 2.06 5.24
N ASN A 329 16.69 1.54 4.01
CA ASN A 329 17.39 2.14 2.89
C ASN A 329 16.73 3.43 2.41
N THR A 330 17.57 4.41 2.09
CA THR A 330 17.22 5.66 1.42
C THR A 330 18.12 5.82 0.19
N CYS A 331 17.83 6.77 -0.72
CA CYS A 331 18.83 7.07 -1.75
C CYS A 331 20.16 7.47 -1.14
N ALA A 332 20.20 8.20 -0.04
CA ALA A 332 21.45 8.60 0.59
C ALA A 332 22.30 7.37 1.01
N THR A 333 21.68 6.34 1.60
CA THR A 333 22.41 5.13 1.97
C THR A 333 22.86 4.33 0.76
N ILE A 334 22.05 4.26 -0.30
CA ILE A 334 22.39 3.55 -1.54
C ILE A 334 23.51 4.29 -2.30
N GLN A 335 23.42 5.62 -2.39
CA GLN A 335 24.46 6.50 -2.93
C GLN A 335 25.80 6.25 -2.24
N SER A 336 25.81 6.22 -0.92
CA SER A 336 27.01 5.96 -0.14
C SER A 336 27.54 4.53 -0.35
N GLN A 337 26.66 3.54 -0.35
CA GLN A 337 27.05 2.13 -0.45
C GLN A 337 27.65 1.79 -1.82
N PHE A 338 27.10 2.36 -2.89
CA PHE A 338 27.52 2.07 -4.25
C PHE A 338 28.41 3.16 -4.87
N SER A 339 28.71 4.22 -4.12
CA SER A 339 29.49 5.37 -4.57
C SER A 339 28.90 6.02 -5.83
N VAL A 340 27.59 6.25 -5.82
CA VAL A 340 26.83 6.82 -6.93
C VAL A 340 26.14 8.11 -6.49
N THR A 341 25.96 9.05 -7.40
CA THR A 341 25.18 10.27 -7.13
C THR A 341 23.69 10.00 -7.26
N LEU A 342 22.85 10.83 -6.63
CA LEU A 342 21.39 10.79 -6.83
C LEU A 342 21.04 10.99 -8.31
N ALA A 343 21.80 11.83 -9.03
CA ALA A 343 21.62 12.03 -10.46
C ALA A 343 21.84 10.74 -11.26
N GLN A 344 22.90 9.97 -10.97
CA GLN A 344 23.17 8.67 -11.59
C GLN A 344 22.13 7.62 -11.21
N LEU A 345 21.77 7.53 -9.93
CA LEU A 345 20.67 6.67 -9.47
C LEU A 345 19.39 6.97 -10.22
N ARG A 346 19.02 8.24 -10.37
CA ARG A 346 17.84 8.65 -11.15
C ARG A 346 18.00 8.48 -12.66
N GLN A 347 19.22 8.51 -13.18
CA GLN A 347 19.47 8.25 -14.59
C GLN A 347 19.25 6.78 -14.95
N TRP A 348 19.64 5.86 -14.05
CA TRP A 348 19.48 4.43 -14.25
C TRP A 348 18.15 3.88 -13.73
N ASN A 349 17.49 4.64 -12.85
CA ASN A 349 16.16 4.37 -12.33
C ASN A 349 15.33 5.63 -12.57
N THR A 350 14.80 5.76 -13.79
CA THR A 350 14.16 6.99 -14.29
C THR A 350 12.94 7.41 -13.48
N GLU A 351 12.49 6.54 -12.59
CA GLU A 351 11.31 6.67 -11.75
C GLU A 351 11.60 6.96 -10.27
N ILE A 352 12.87 7.12 -9.88
CA ILE A 352 13.22 7.68 -8.56
C ILE A 352 12.91 9.20 -8.54
N LEU A 353 12.13 9.64 -7.56
CA LEU A 353 11.78 11.06 -7.38
C LEU A 353 13.01 11.92 -7.03
N PRO A 354 12.98 13.23 -7.31
CA PRO A 354 14.08 14.13 -6.93
C PRO A 354 14.39 14.16 -5.43
N ASP A 355 13.41 13.88 -4.58
CA ASP A 355 13.57 13.78 -3.12
C ASP A 355 13.80 12.34 -2.62
N CYS A 356 13.81 11.37 -3.53
CA CYS A 356 13.96 9.93 -3.29
C CYS A 356 13.12 9.37 -2.12
N THR A 357 11.86 9.81 -2.07
CA THR A 357 10.89 9.34 -1.07
C THR A 357 10.14 8.07 -1.50
N ASN A 358 10.45 7.51 -2.68
CA ASN A 358 9.64 6.49 -3.34
C ASN A 358 10.36 5.16 -3.65
N LEU A 359 11.36 4.77 -2.85
CA LEU A 359 11.99 3.45 -2.97
C LEU A 359 11.03 2.35 -2.50
N TRP A 360 10.90 1.29 -3.29
CA TRP A 360 10.04 0.16 -2.97
C TRP A 360 10.82 -0.93 -2.25
N LEU A 361 10.42 -1.20 -1.00
CA LEU A 361 10.98 -2.28 -0.21
C LEU A 361 10.84 -3.62 -0.95
N GLY A 362 11.95 -4.37 -1.04
CA GLY A 362 12.01 -5.68 -1.69
C GLY A 362 12.16 -5.64 -3.21
N TYR A 363 12.27 -4.46 -3.84
CA TYR A 363 12.48 -4.32 -5.28
C TYR A 363 13.95 -4.03 -5.63
N GLN A 364 14.37 -4.47 -6.81
CA GLN A 364 15.71 -4.25 -7.33
C GLN A 364 15.82 -2.93 -8.10
N TYR A 365 16.73 -2.06 -7.69
CA TYR A 365 17.08 -0.82 -8.39
C TYR A 365 18.46 -0.96 -9.04
N CYS A 366 18.64 -0.28 -10.17
CA CYS A 366 19.93 -0.20 -10.83
C CYS A 366 20.91 0.66 -10.04
N VAL A 367 22.08 0.10 -9.74
CA VAL A 367 23.17 0.81 -9.06
C VAL A 367 24.45 0.82 -9.90
N GLY A 368 24.36 0.41 -11.17
CA GLY A 368 25.44 0.52 -12.15
C GLY A 368 25.06 -0.02 -13.52
N VAL A 369 25.47 0.68 -14.58
CA VAL A 369 25.36 0.29 -16.00
C VAL A 369 26.70 -0.12 -16.60
#